data_AF-A0A1B8S5G9-F1
#
_entry.id   AF-A0A1B8S5G9-F1
#
_cell.length_a   1.000
_cell.length_b   1.000
_cell.length_c   1.000
_cell.angle_alpha   90.00
_cell.angle_beta   90.00
_cell.angle_gamma   90.00
#
_symmetry.space_group_name_H-M   'P 1'
#
loop_
_entity.id
_entity.type
_entity.pdbx_description
1 polymer ?
#
loop_
_entity_poly.entity_id
_entity_poly.type
_entity_poly.pdbx_seq_one_letter_code
_entity_poly.pdbx_strand_id
1 'polypeptide(L)'
;MLARFITLASGTFGAAASSQFPEFSQQYLQRLGGAVDELRRFAAGFDADAAALGLTRQEALAQLAEGGAMGAQRAETMTGVLSRFQQLQADLAALQDLTPMQRVLSAARFSDPEVAAAAWASFQPAIPVSADGLIFAGGGVLAGVLAAGLLLSVLRLPFRALGLAA
;
A
#
# COMPACT_ATOMS: atom_id res chain seq x y z
N MET A 1 16.25 34.43 -9.98
CA MET A 1 16.36 33.18 -10.76
C MET A 1 16.24 31.93 -9.88
N LEU A 2 17.00 31.81 -8.79
CA LEU A 2 17.00 30.62 -7.92
C LEU A 2 15.62 30.21 -7.39
N ALA A 3 14.82 31.13 -6.87
CA ALA A 3 13.47 30.81 -6.37
C ALA A 3 12.55 30.22 -7.45
N ARG A 4 12.61 30.76 -8.68
CA ARG A 4 11.83 30.25 -9.82
C ARG A 4 12.28 28.84 -10.20
N PHE A 5 13.60 28.62 -10.21
CA PHE A 5 14.17 27.28 -10.45
C PHE A 5 13.71 26.27 -9.40
N ILE A 6 13.77 26.61 -8.10
CA ILE A 6 13.30 25.75 -7.01
C ILE A 6 11.82 25.41 -7.20
N THR A 7 10.97 26.40 -7.46
CA THR A 7 9.53 26.18 -7.68
C THR A 7 9.25 25.25 -8.88
N LEU A 8 9.94 25.45 -10.00
CA LEU A 8 9.79 24.59 -11.18
C LEU A 8 10.29 23.17 -10.90
N ALA A 9 11.46 23.03 -10.29
CA ALA A 9 12.03 21.73 -9.93
C ALA A 9 11.11 20.95 -8.98
N SER A 10 10.57 21.61 -7.95
CA SER A 10 9.61 21.00 -7.03
C SER A 10 8.30 20.62 -7.72
N GLY A 11 7.78 21.44 -8.63
CA GLY A 11 6.59 21.11 -9.42
C GLY A 11 6.81 19.89 -10.31
N THR A 12 7.92 19.84 -11.07
CA THR A 12 8.26 18.70 -11.92
C THR A 12 8.51 17.43 -11.12
N PHE A 13 9.22 17.52 -10.00
CA PHE A 13 9.44 16.38 -9.10
C PHE A 13 8.12 15.88 -8.51
N GLY A 14 7.27 16.79 -8.04
CA GLY A 14 5.94 16.45 -7.52
C GLY A 14 5.09 15.76 -8.58
N ALA A 15 5.08 16.26 -9.81
CA ALA A 15 4.39 15.63 -10.94
C ALA A 15 4.89 14.20 -11.16
N ALA A 16 6.21 14.03 -11.30
CA ALA A 16 6.83 12.74 -11.54
C ALA A 16 6.48 11.76 -10.42
N ALA A 17 6.70 12.11 -9.16
CA ALA A 17 6.44 11.25 -8.01
C ALA A 17 4.95 10.87 -7.87
N SER A 18 4.05 11.86 -7.88
CA SER A 18 2.62 11.60 -7.68
C SER A 18 2.02 10.78 -8.82
N SER A 19 2.47 11.01 -10.06
CA SER A 19 1.97 10.30 -11.24
C SER A 19 2.28 8.80 -11.25
N GLN A 20 3.18 8.32 -10.38
CA GLN A 20 3.51 6.91 -10.23
C GLN A 20 2.51 6.15 -9.34
N PHE A 21 1.72 6.85 -8.52
CA PHE A 21 0.81 6.20 -7.58
C PHE A 21 -0.19 5.23 -8.24
N PRO A 22 -0.84 5.55 -9.38
CA PRO A 22 -1.74 4.62 -10.05
C PRO A 22 -1.08 3.28 -10.37
N GLU A 23 0.11 3.31 -10.97
CA GLU A 23 0.88 2.12 -11.35
C GLU A 23 1.30 1.30 -10.12
N PHE A 24 1.86 1.97 -9.09
CA PHE A 24 2.19 1.29 -7.84
C PHE A 24 0.96 0.63 -7.21
N SER A 25 -0.17 1.35 -7.15
CA SER A 25 -1.42 0.84 -6.56
C SER A 25 -1.93 -0.39 -7.31
N GLN A 26 -1.76 -0.42 -8.63
CA GLN A 26 -2.15 -1.54 -9.48
C GLN A 26 -1.27 -2.76 -9.22
N GLN A 27 0.05 -2.59 -9.17
CA GLN A 27 0.98 -3.68 -8.87
C GLN A 27 0.78 -4.26 -7.47
N TYR A 28 0.51 -3.40 -6.49
CA TYR A 28 0.13 -3.82 -5.15
C TYR A 28 -1.11 -4.71 -5.18
N LEU A 29 -2.18 -4.28 -5.87
CA LEU A 29 -3.42 -5.06 -5.95
C LEU A 29 -3.25 -6.39 -6.66
N GLN A 30 -2.43 -6.45 -7.70
CA GLN A 30 -2.15 -7.70 -8.39
C GLN A 30 -1.47 -8.71 -7.45
N ARG A 31 -0.51 -8.25 -6.63
CA ARG A 31 0.17 -9.10 -5.65
C ARG A 31 -0.73 -9.45 -4.47
N LEU A 32 -1.54 -8.52 -4.01
CA LEU A 32 -2.54 -8.75 -2.97
C LEU A 32 -3.53 -9.84 -3.42
N GLY A 33 -4.05 -9.73 -4.64
CA GLY A 33 -4.92 -10.73 -5.25
C GLY A 33 -4.26 -12.11 -5.32
N GLY A 34 -3.02 -12.18 -5.81
CA GLY A 34 -2.25 -13.42 -5.86
C GLY A 34 -2.06 -14.06 -4.47
N ALA A 35 -1.69 -13.27 -3.47
CA ALA A 35 -1.52 -13.74 -2.09
C ALA A 35 -2.85 -14.25 -1.50
N VAL A 36 -3.95 -13.52 -1.73
CA VAL A 36 -5.30 -13.94 -1.31
C VAL A 36 -5.70 -15.26 -1.97
N ASP A 37 -5.44 -15.44 -3.27
CA ASP A 37 -5.77 -16.67 -3.99
C ASP A 37 -4.96 -17.88 -3.49
N GLU A 38 -3.66 -17.68 -3.21
CA GLU A 38 -2.80 -18.72 -2.62
C GLU A 38 -3.27 -19.12 -1.23
N LEU A 39 -3.49 -18.14 -0.35
CA LEU A 39 -3.97 -18.37 1.01
C LEU A 39 -5.38 -18.99 1.04
N ARG A 40 -6.26 -18.62 0.09
CA ARG A 40 -7.58 -19.23 -0.04
C ARG A 40 -7.49 -20.72 -0.34
N ARG A 41 -6.61 -21.11 -1.28
CA ARG A 41 -6.42 -22.54 -1.60
C ARG A 41 -5.88 -23.32 -0.41
N PHE A 42 -4.93 -22.73 0.33
CA PHE A 42 -4.39 -23.34 1.53
C PHE A 42 -5.45 -23.51 2.63
N ALA A 43 -6.24 -22.46 2.91
CA ALA A 43 -7.31 -22.50 3.89
C ALA A 43 -8.41 -23.52 3.50
N ALA A 44 -8.78 -23.57 2.21
CA ALA A 44 -9.76 -24.53 1.71
C ALA A 44 -9.27 -25.98 1.81
N GLY A 45 -7.97 -26.23 1.60
CA GLY A 45 -7.36 -27.54 1.83
C GLY A 45 -7.47 -27.98 3.29
N PHE A 46 -7.10 -27.10 4.22
CA PHE A 46 -7.22 -27.37 5.65
C PHE A 46 -8.68 -27.63 6.08
N ASP A 47 -9.63 -26.85 5.55
CA ASP A 47 -11.06 -27.06 5.82
C ASP A 47 -11.56 -28.39 5.28
N ALA A 48 -11.10 -28.80 4.09
CA ALA A 48 -11.46 -30.08 3.51
C ALA A 48 -10.92 -31.25 4.35
N ASP A 49 -9.68 -31.15 4.83
CA ASP A 49 -9.08 -32.14 5.72
C ASP A 49 -9.84 -32.23 7.05
N ALA A 50 -10.21 -31.09 7.64
CA ALA A 50 -11.03 -31.04 8.85
C ALA A 50 -12.42 -31.68 8.61
N ALA A 51 -13.09 -31.31 7.52
CA ALA A 51 -14.41 -31.82 7.18
C ALA A 51 -14.42 -33.33 6.92
N ALA A 52 -13.35 -33.88 6.33
CA ALA A 52 -13.18 -35.32 6.13
C ALA A 52 -13.14 -36.11 7.45
N LEU A 53 -12.75 -35.44 8.55
CA LEU A 53 -12.75 -35.99 9.91
C LEU A 53 -14.02 -35.61 10.70
N GLY A 54 -14.99 -34.94 10.06
CA GLY A 54 -16.21 -34.46 10.72
C GLY A 54 -15.97 -33.27 11.65
N LEU A 55 -14.85 -32.56 11.49
CA LEU A 55 -14.46 -31.43 12.34
C LEU A 55 -14.70 -30.11 11.61
N THR A 56 -15.05 -29.09 12.39
CA THR A 56 -14.90 -27.70 11.97
C THR A 56 -13.42 -27.31 11.97
N ARG A 57 -13.08 -26.23 11.26
CA ARG A 57 -11.74 -25.63 11.28
C ARG A 57 -11.23 -25.39 12.71
N GLN A 58 -12.09 -24.89 13.58
CA GLN A 58 -11.74 -24.53 14.96
C GLN A 58 -11.45 -25.78 15.80
N GLU A 59 -12.27 -26.82 15.67
CA GLU A 59 -12.04 -28.11 16.33
C GLU A 59 -10.77 -28.77 15.81
N ALA A 60 -10.52 -28.76 14.50
CA ALA A 60 -9.29 -29.30 13.92
C ALA A 60 -8.03 -28.57 14.44
N LEU A 61 -8.08 -27.24 14.59
CA LEU A 61 -6.99 -26.46 15.20
C LEU A 61 -6.79 -26.80 16.68
N ALA A 62 -7.87 -26.93 17.45
CA ALA A 62 -7.80 -27.30 18.86
C ALA A 62 -7.19 -28.70 19.04
N GLN A 63 -7.68 -29.67 18.27
CA GLN A 63 -7.16 -31.04 18.28
C GLN A 63 -5.69 -31.10 17.83
N LEU A 64 -5.31 -30.31 16.82
CA LEU A 64 -3.91 -30.19 16.40
C LEU A 64 -3.03 -29.63 17.54
N ALA A 65 -3.54 -28.65 18.29
CA ALA A 65 -2.82 -28.06 19.41
C ALA A 65 -2.59 -29.04 20.56
N GLU A 66 -3.50 -29.99 20.77
CA GLU A 66 -3.40 -31.06 21.77
C GLU A 66 -2.43 -32.18 21.35
N GLY A 67 -2.02 -32.23 20.07
CA GLY A 67 -1.12 -33.24 19.49
C GLY A 67 0.34 -33.17 19.92
N GLY A 68 0.65 -32.53 21.06
CA GLY A 68 2.00 -32.31 21.58
C GLY A 68 2.66 -31.02 21.08
N ALA A 69 3.93 -30.79 21.46
CA ALA A 69 4.61 -29.51 21.27
C ALA A 69 4.69 -29.04 19.79
N MET A 70 4.94 -29.97 18.85
CA MET A 70 4.95 -29.63 17.42
C MET A 70 3.53 -29.27 16.93
N GLY A 71 2.52 -30.04 17.35
CA GLY A 71 1.12 -29.79 17.03
C GLY A 71 0.65 -28.42 17.51
N ALA A 72 0.93 -28.08 18.77
CA ALA A 72 0.68 -26.75 19.34
C ALA A 72 1.30 -25.62 18.50
N GLN A 73 2.59 -25.73 18.18
CA GLN A 73 3.28 -24.73 17.35
C GLN A 73 2.66 -24.60 15.95
N ARG A 74 2.25 -25.73 15.36
CA ARG A 74 1.62 -25.75 14.04
C ARG A 74 0.24 -25.12 14.07
N ALA A 75 -0.55 -25.36 15.11
CA ALA A 75 -1.87 -24.75 15.29
C ALA A 75 -1.77 -23.22 15.44
N GLU A 76 -0.78 -22.73 16.20
CA GLU A 76 -0.49 -21.30 16.31
C GLU A 76 -0.12 -20.69 14.94
N THR A 77 0.83 -21.32 14.24
CA THR A 77 1.25 -20.88 12.90
C THR A 77 0.08 -20.84 11.92
N MET A 78 -0.75 -21.89 11.91
CA MET A 78 -1.93 -22.00 11.05
C MET A 78 -2.96 -20.90 11.37
N THR A 79 -3.17 -20.62 12.66
CA THR A 79 -4.05 -19.53 13.11
C THR A 79 -3.56 -18.17 12.58
N GLY A 80 -2.24 -17.92 12.64
CA GLY A 80 -1.63 -16.72 12.07
C GLY A 80 -1.86 -16.60 10.56
N VAL A 81 -1.67 -17.69 9.81
CA VAL A 81 -1.90 -17.72 8.36
C VAL A 81 -3.37 -17.43 8.01
N LEU A 82 -4.32 -18.02 8.74
CA LEU A 82 -5.75 -17.80 8.53
C LEU A 82 -6.18 -16.37 8.89
N SER A 83 -5.63 -15.80 9.96
CA SER A 83 -5.87 -14.40 10.33
C SER A 83 -5.37 -13.44 9.26
N ARG A 84 -4.15 -13.67 8.76
CA ARG A 84 -3.59 -12.89 7.65
C ARG A 84 -4.45 -13.01 6.40
N PHE A 85 -4.89 -14.21 6.04
CA PHE A 85 -5.79 -14.43 4.90
C PHE A 85 -7.06 -13.55 4.99
N GLN A 86 -7.71 -13.52 6.16
CA GLN A 86 -8.90 -12.70 6.37
C GLN A 86 -8.62 -11.20 6.20
N GLN A 87 -7.48 -10.72 6.71
CA GLN A 87 -7.07 -9.32 6.56
C GLN A 87 -6.84 -8.96 5.09
N LEU A 88 -6.03 -9.75 4.38
CA LEU A 88 -5.72 -9.50 2.97
C LEU A 88 -6.97 -9.60 2.08
N GLN A 89 -7.86 -10.54 2.37
CA GLN A 89 -9.13 -10.66 1.66
C GLN A 89 -10.00 -9.42 1.86
N ALA A 90 -10.07 -8.89 3.08
CA ALA A 90 -10.83 -7.68 3.36
C ALA A 90 -10.23 -6.44 2.68
N ASP A 91 -8.90 -6.32 2.67
CA ASP A 91 -8.21 -5.24 1.99
C ASP A 91 -8.39 -5.30 0.47
N LEU A 92 -8.32 -6.50 -0.12
CA LEU A 92 -8.56 -6.69 -1.56
C LEU A 92 -9.98 -6.28 -1.93
N ALA A 93 -10.98 -6.76 -1.18
CA ALA A 93 -12.38 -6.41 -1.40
C ALA A 93 -12.63 -4.90 -1.28
N ALA A 94 -11.93 -4.22 -0.38
CA ALA A 94 -12.03 -2.78 -0.22
C ALA A 94 -11.35 -1.96 -1.33
N LEU A 95 -10.35 -2.53 -2.04
CA LEU A 95 -9.50 -1.80 -2.97
C LEU A 95 -9.73 -2.14 -4.45
N GLN A 96 -10.14 -3.37 -4.78
CA GLN A 96 -10.13 -3.88 -6.15
C GLN A 96 -11.01 -3.06 -7.11
N ASP A 97 -12.17 -2.59 -6.64
CA ASP A 97 -13.17 -1.87 -7.44
C ASP A 97 -13.00 -0.34 -7.37
N LEU A 98 -12.02 0.14 -6.60
CA LEU A 98 -11.74 1.57 -6.46
C LEU A 98 -10.90 2.08 -7.63
N THR A 99 -11.18 3.30 -8.07
CA THR A 99 -10.28 4.04 -8.98
C THR A 99 -8.99 4.43 -8.24
N PRO A 100 -7.88 4.74 -8.95
CA PRO A 100 -6.66 5.22 -8.30
C PRO A 100 -6.90 6.41 -7.38
N MET A 101 -7.76 7.36 -7.78
CA MET A 101 -8.09 8.51 -6.94
C MET A 101 -8.79 8.11 -5.63
N GLN A 102 -9.73 7.17 -5.69
CA GLN A 102 -10.43 6.67 -4.49
C GLN A 102 -9.46 5.91 -3.56
N ARG A 103 -8.49 5.16 -4.11
CA ARG A 103 -7.50 4.42 -3.33
C ARG A 103 -6.59 5.30 -2.48
N VAL A 104 -6.35 6.56 -2.87
CA VAL A 104 -5.59 7.52 -2.05
C VAL A 104 -6.23 7.69 -0.66
N LEU A 105 -7.56 7.72 -0.60
CA LEU A 105 -8.31 7.84 0.65
C LEU A 105 -8.32 6.53 1.46
N SER A 106 -7.93 5.42 0.84
CA SER A 106 -7.83 4.09 1.45
C SER A 106 -6.38 3.67 1.72
N ALA A 107 -5.46 4.62 1.93
CA ALA A 107 -4.04 4.34 2.18
C ALA A 107 -3.79 3.33 3.33
N ALA A 108 -4.66 3.30 4.35
CA ALA A 108 -4.57 2.34 5.45
C ALA A 108 -4.74 0.86 5.02
N ARG A 109 -5.29 0.61 3.83
CA ARG A 109 -5.46 -0.73 3.23
C ARG A 109 -4.21 -1.22 2.49
N PHE A 110 -3.17 -0.39 2.39
CA PHE A 110 -1.86 -0.76 1.83
C PHE A 110 -0.89 -1.15 2.96
N SER A 111 -1.37 -1.92 3.94
CA SER A 111 -0.67 -2.12 5.21
C SER A 111 0.13 -3.42 5.32
N ASP A 112 -0.15 -4.44 4.49
CA ASP A 112 0.65 -5.66 4.50
C ASP A 112 2.07 -5.38 3.97
N PRO A 113 3.11 -5.53 4.82
CA PRO A 113 4.46 -5.12 4.49
C PRO A 113 5.11 -6.04 3.45
N GLU A 114 4.73 -7.31 3.39
CA GLU A 114 5.29 -8.26 2.41
C GLU A 114 4.75 -7.96 1.01
N VAL A 115 3.44 -7.71 0.89
CA VAL A 115 2.82 -7.30 -0.39
C VAL A 115 3.39 -5.96 -0.83
N ALA A 116 3.53 -4.99 0.09
CA ALA A 116 4.11 -3.67 -0.22
C ALA A 116 5.57 -3.77 -0.67
N ALA A 117 6.40 -4.52 0.06
CA ALA A 117 7.80 -4.73 -0.29
C ALA A 117 7.94 -5.46 -1.63
N ALA A 118 7.10 -6.47 -1.88
CA ALA A 118 7.11 -7.21 -3.14
C ALA A 118 6.65 -6.32 -4.32
N ALA A 119 5.64 -5.48 -4.12
CA ALA A 119 5.20 -4.51 -5.12
C ALA A 119 6.32 -3.51 -5.44
N TRP A 120 6.95 -2.96 -4.40
CA TRP A 120 8.08 -2.04 -4.53
C TRP A 120 9.29 -2.66 -5.25
N ALA A 121 9.62 -3.92 -4.94
CA ALA A 121 10.75 -4.61 -5.56
C ALA A 121 10.57 -4.84 -7.06
N SER A 122 9.33 -4.99 -7.55
CA SER A 122 9.03 -5.10 -8.98
C SER A 122 8.64 -3.78 -9.63
N PHE A 123 8.52 -2.70 -8.85
CA PHE A 123 8.05 -1.41 -9.34
C PHE A 123 9.04 -0.83 -10.35
N GLN A 124 8.54 -0.55 -11.55
CA GLN A 124 9.28 0.14 -12.60
C GLN A 124 8.56 1.46 -12.88
N PRO A 125 9.23 2.61 -12.63
CA PRO A 125 8.66 3.90 -12.97
C PRO A 125 8.25 3.95 -14.45
N ALA A 126 7.05 4.45 -14.70
CA ALA A 126 6.47 4.53 -16.03
C ALA A 126 6.15 5.98 -16.41
N ILE A 127 6.07 6.24 -17.72
CA ILE A 127 5.51 7.49 -18.23
C ILE A 127 3.98 7.33 -18.21
N PRO A 128 3.27 8.00 -17.30
CA PRO A 128 1.88 7.68 -17.03
C PRO A 128 0.99 8.50 -17.96
N VAL A 129 0.79 7.98 -19.16
CA VAL A 129 -0.05 8.58 -20.22
C VAL A 129 -1.55 8.33 -20.03
N SER A 130 -1.95 7.73 -18.91
CA SER A 130 -3.35 7.50 -18.55
C SER A 130 -4.00 8.77 -17.98
N ALA A 131 -5.34 8.85 -18.02
CA ALA A 131 -6.09 9.97 -17.45
C ALA A 131 -5.79 10.14 -15.95
N ASP A 132 -5.77 9.04 -15.19
CA ASP A 132 -5.39 9.06 -13.77
C ASP A 132 -3.95 9.56 -13.61
N GLY A 133 -3.00 9.05 -14.41
CA GLY A 133 -1.62 9.51 -14.42
C GLY A 133 -1.47 11.02 -14.55
N LEU A 134 -2.21 11.61 -15.49
CA LEU A 134 -2.24 13.06 -15.73
C LEU A 134 -2.88 13.83 -14.57
N ILE A 135 -3.97 13.33 -13.99
CA ILE A 135 -4.62 13.95 -12.82
C ILE A 135 -3.66 13.98 -11.63
N PHE A 136 -3.00 12.85 -11.36
CA PHE A 136 -2.01 12.75 -10.28
C PHE A 136 -0.77 13.60 -10.56
N ALA A 137 -0.31 13.69 -11.82
CA ALA A 137 0.77 14.58 -12.20
C ALA A 137 0.40 16.06 -11.93
N GLY A 138 -0.80 16.48 -12.34
CA GLY A 138 -1.31 17.83 -12.09
C GLY A 138 -1.41 18.16 -10.59
N GLY A 139 -1.97 17.24 -9.80
CA GLY A 139 -1.99 17.36 -8.34
C GLY A 139 -0.58 17.45 -7.73
N GLY A 140 0.35 16.66 -8.24
CA GLY A 140 1.76 16.67 -7.85
C GLY A 140 2.47 18.00 -8.16
N VAL A 141 2.20 18.62 -9.32
CA VAL A 141 2.71 19.96 -9.63
C VAL A 141 2.22 20.97 -8.59
N LEU A 142 0.90 20.98 -8.33
CA LEU A 142 0.30 21.91 -7.38
C LEU A 142 0.90 21.73 -5.98
N ALA A 143 0.97 20.49 -5.49
CA ALA A 143 1.56 20.17 -4.19
C ALA A 143 3.04 20.59 -4.12
N GLY A 144 3.83 20.30 -5.16
CA GLY A 144 5.25 20.66 -5.23
C GLY A 144 5.49 22.16 -5.24
N VAL A 145 4.71 22.92 -6.00
CA VAL A 145 4.79 24.39 -6.05
C VAL A 145 4.41 25.01 -4.70
N LEU A 146 3.35 24.52 -4.07
CA LEU A 146 2.91 25.00 -2.75
C LEU A 146 3.98 24.70 -1.68
N ALA A 147 4.53 23.48 -1.67
CA ALA A 147 5.60 23.10 -0.75
C ALA A 147 6.85 23.98 -0.91
N ALA A 148 7.27 24.24 -2.15
CA ALA A 148 8.37 25.14 -2.45
C ALA A 148 8.08 26.58 -1.98
N GLY A 149 6.86 27.07 -2.21
CA GLY A 149 6.42 28.40 -1.76
C GLY A 149 6.46 28.55 -0.25
N LEU A 150 5.95 27.55 0.48
CA LEU A 150 5.99 27.51 1.95
C LEU A 150 7.43 27.49 2.47
N LEU A 151 8.28 26.61 1.93
CA LEU A 151 9.69 26.52 2.29
C LEU A 151 10.41 27.86 2.10
N LEU A 152 10.25 28.47 0.92
CA LEU A 152 10.87 29.76 0.61
C LEU A 152 10.32 30.89 1.49
N SER A 153 9.03 30.87 1.85
CA SER A 153 8.43 31.82 2.78
C SER A 153 9.06 31.69 4.17
N VAL A 154 9.18 30.48 4.71
CA VAL A 154 9.79 30.22 6.03
C VAL A 154 11.24 30.67 6.05
N LEU A 155 12.03 30.33 5.03
CA LEU A 155 13.44 30.74 4.92
C LEU A 155 13.63 32.25 4.84
N ARG A 156 12.62 33.00 4.38
CA ARG A 156 12.66 34.47 4.28
C ARG A 156 12.24 35.19 5.57
N LEU A 157 11.59 34.51 6.51
CA LEU A 157 11.14 35.11 7.79
C LEU A 157 12.25 35.83 8.58
N PRO A 158 13.44 35.26 8.81
CA PRO A 158 14.50 35.95 9.57
C PRO A 158 15.01 37.21 8.87
N PHE A 159 15.09 37.19 7.54
CA PHE A 159 15.55 38.34 6.75
C PHE A 159 14.54 39.49 6.69
N ARG A 160 13.24 39.17 6.77
CA ARG A 160 12.16 40.17 6.89
C ARG A 160 12.14 40.80 8.29
N ALA A 161 12.39 40.00 9.34
CA ALA A 161 12.46 40.49 10.72
C ALA A 161 13.67 41.43 10.96
N LEU A 162 14.76 41.23 10.22
CA LEU A 162 15.99 42.03 10.32
C LEU A 162 15.98 43.29 9.42
N GLY A 163 14.89 43.57 8.69
CA GLY A 163 14.79 44.76 7.82
C GLY A 163 15.71 44.75 6.59
N LEU A 164 16.30 43.61 6.24
CA LEU A 164 17.29 43.46 5.15
C LEU A 164 16.67 43.07 3.80
N ALA A 165 15.35 42.91 3.73
CA ALA A 165 14.63 42.60 2.49
C ALA A 165 13.94 43.86 1.96
N ALA A 166 14.61 44.55 1.02
CA ALA A 166 14.01 45.55 0.12
C ALA A 166 13.45 44.86 -1.14
#